data_AF-A0A3N7GB99-F1
#
_entry.id   AF-A0A3N7GB99-F1
#
_cell.length_a   1.000
_cell.length_b   1.000
_cell.length_c   1.000
_cell.angle_alpha   90.00
_cell.angle_beta   90.00
_cell.angle_gamma   90.00
#
_symmetry.space_group_name_H-M   'P 1'
#
loop_
_entity.id
_entity.type
_entity.pdbx_description
1 polymer ?
#
loop_
_entity_poly.entity_id
_entity_poly.type
_entity_poly.pdbx_seq_one_letter_code
_entity_poly.pdbx_strand_id
1 'polypeptide(L)'
;MLVGFIRFRPDLLIDEDPGKGGTDDRAYRTPRSWTRAGKHCNAPDDIRMGLIKGQVGEEGAVEFEAFIRTYQNLPDLDDIFDDPKGTPLPKEPSAIYAVTAALGRHSTRQNFEAALTYAARLGPDYEIVTCMDATNRDESLTKSKAYISFVKRHPDVQIGRLAA
;
A
#
# COMPACT_ATOMS: atom_id res chain seq x y z
N MET A 1 3.01 -4.29 7.75
CA MET A 1 1.62 -4.19 8.25
C MET A 1 1.49 -3.49 9.61
N LEU A 2 2.04 -4.01 10.72
CA LEU A 2 1.90 -3.38 12.05
C LEU A 2 2.42 -1.93 12.13
N VAL A 3 3.60 -1.64 11.56
CA VAL A 3 4.15 -0.27 11.52
C VAL A 3 3.25 0.68 10.73
N GLY A 4 2.59 0.18 9.67
CA GLY A 4 1.61 0.94 8.89
C GLY A 4 0.37 1.27 9.72
N PHE A 5 -0.16 0.28 10.44
CA PHE A 5 -1.32 0.47 11.33
C PHE A 5 -1.04 1.49 12.44
N ILE A 6 0.11 1.39 13.10
CA ILE A 6 0.52 2.31 14.17
C ILE A 6 0.65 3.76 13.67
N ARG A 7 1.12 3.96 12.44
CA ARG A 7 1.16 5.29 11.81
C ARG A 7 -0.22 5.80 11.41
N PHE A 8 -1.12 4.90 11.05
CA PHE A 8 -2.48 5.22 10.63
C PHE A 8 -3.37 5.62 11.83
N ARG A 9 -3.25 4.92 12.97
CA ARG A 9 -4.02 5.18 14.19
C ARG A 9 -3.10 5.19 15.42
N PRO A 10 -2.27 6.23 15.61
CA PRO A 10 -1.40 6.33 16.78
C PRO A 10 -2.18 6.40 18.09
N ASP A 11 -3.42 6.90 18.06
CA ASP A 11 -4.28 7.08 19.24
C ASP A 11 -4.71 5.76 19.91
N LEU A 12 -4.58 4.62 19.22
CA LEU A 12 -4.91 3.28 19.75
C LEU A 12 -3.73 2.63 20.51
N LEU A 13 -2.58 3.31 20.61
CA LEU A 13 -1.36 2.74 21.20
C LEU A 13 -1.32 2.72 22.72
N ILE A 14 -2.14 3.52 23.39
CA ILE A 14 -2.17 3.64 24.85
C ILE A 14 -3.63 3.83 25.28
N ASP A 15 -4.22 2.81 25.89
CA ASP A 15 -5.41 3.02 26.71
C ASP A 15 -4.98 3.72 28.00
N GLU A 16 -5.43 4.96 28.19
CA GLU A 16 -5.16 5.74 29.41
C GLU A 16 -5.99 5.27 30.62
N ASP A 17 -6.99 4.40 30.43
CA ASP A 17 -7.96 4.07 31.50
C ASP A 17 -8.18 2.55 31.67
N PRO A 18 -7.39 1.87 32.51
CA PRO A 18 -7.53 0.43 32.78
C PRO A 18 -8.81 0.05 33.55
N GLY A 19 -9.70 1.00 33.86
CA GLY A 19 -10.88 0.82 34.70
C GLY A 19 -12.23 0.75 33.98
N LYS A 20 -12.30 0.97 32.66
CA LYS A 20 -13.59 1.04 31.92
C LYS A 20 -14.03 -0.25 31.23
N GLY A 21 -13.16 -1.25 31.14
CA GLY A 21 -13.54 -2.59 30.69
C GLY A 21 -14.22 -3.33 31.84
N GLY A 22 -15.52 -3.60 31.71
CA GLY A 22 -16.20 -4.57 32.58
C GLY A 22 -15.36 -5.84 32.71
N THR A 23 -15.40 -6.43 33.89
CA THR A 23 -14.57 -7.48 34.53
C THR A 23 -14.03 -8.67 33.70
N ASP A 24 -14.17 -8.73 32.38
CA ASP A 24 -13.74 -9.82 31.50
C ASP A 24 -12.81 -9.40 30.33
N ASP A 25 -12.66 -8.10 30.04
CA ASP A 25 -11.87 -7.62 28.88
C ASP A 25 -10.48 -7.09 29.30
N ARG A 26 -9.56 -8.00 29.65
CA ARG A 26 -8.21 -7.68 30.20
C ARG A 26 -7.14 -7.39 29.14
N ALA A 27 -7.51 -6.91 27.97
CA ALA A 27 -6.55 -6.70 26.90
C ALA A 27 -5.95 -5.28 26.96
N TYR A 28 -4.78 -5.16 27.57
CA TYR A 28 -4.05 -3.89 27.61
C TYR A 28 -3.41 -3.60 26.24
N ARG A 29 -3.80 -2.48 25.61
CA ARG A 29 -3.21 -1.98 24.36
C ARG A 29 -1.82 -1.39 24.61
N THR A 30 -0.86 -2.22 24.98
CA THR A 30 0.55 -1.83 25.13
C THR A 30 1.32 -2.07 23.82
N PRO A 31 2.48 -1.41 23.60
CA PRO A 31 3.35 -1.73 22.47
C PRO A 31 3.68 -3.24 22.36
N ARG A 32 3.81 -3.93 23.50
CA ARG A 32 4.06 -5.37 23.54
C ARG A 32 2.86 -6.19 23.08
N SER A 33 1.64 -5.79 23.44
CA SER A 33 0.40 -6.43 23.00
C SER A 33 0.17 -6.24 21.51
N TRP A 34 0.39 -5.03 20.98
CA TRP A 34 0.36 -4.74 19.55
C TRP A 34 1.39 -5.56 18.75
N THR A 35 2.59 -5.74 19.31
CA THR A 35 3.61 -6.60 18.70
C THR A 35 3.16 -8.07 18.62
N ARG A 36 2.42 -8.57 19.62
CA ARG A 36 1.84 -9.92 19.59
C ARG A 36 0.70 -10.01 18.58
N ALA A 37 -0.23 -9.05 18.58
CA ALA A 37 -1.32 -8.97 17.61
C ALA A 37 -0.80 -8.98 16.16
N GLY A 38 0.27 -8.21 15.89
CA GLY A 38 0.88 -8.12 14.56
C GLY A 38 1.42 -9.45 14.02
N LYS A 39 1.69 -10.45 14.86
CA LYS A 39 2.11 -11.80 14.41
C LYS A 39 0.97 -12.58 13.75
N HIS A 40 -0.27 -12.19 14.00
CA HIS A 40 -1.45 -12.88 13.51
C HIS A 40 -2.03 -12.23 12.24
N CYS A 41 -1.35 -11.24 11.65
CA CYS A 41 -1.88 -10.49 10.50
C CYS A 41 -2.10 -11.36 9.25
N ASN A 42 -1.36 -12.46 9.11
CA ASN A 42 -1.47 -13.41 8.00
C ASN A 42 -2.26 -14.68 8.38
N ALA A 43 -2.88 -14.72 9.57
CA ALA A 43 -3.73 -15.84 9.95
C ALA A 43 -5.00 -15.86 9.08
N PRO A 44 -5.62 -17.04 8.85
CA PRO A 44 -6.91 -17.15 8.15
C PRO A 44 -8.00 -16.24 8.74
N ASP A 45 -8.84 -15.68 7.86
CA ASP A 45 -9.88 -14.67 8.20
C ASP A 45 -10.85 -15.13 9.29
N ASP A 46 -11.16 -16.43 9.34
CA ASP A 46 -12.08 -17.06 10.27
C ASP A 46 -11.56 -17.09 11.71
N ILE A 47 -10.24 -17.15 11.90
CA ILE A 47 -9.61 -17.21 13.23
C ILE A 47 -8.86 -15.93 13.62
N ARG A 48 -8.48 -15.10 12.64
CA ARG A 48 -7.61 -13.93 12.84
C ARG A 48 -8.20 -12.92 13.84
N MET A 49 -9.49 -12.60 13.70
CA MET A 49 -10.16 -11.65 14.60
C MET A 49 -10.06 -12.11 16.07
N GLY A 50 -10.32 -13.38 16.35
CA GLY A 50 -10.23 -13.92 17.70
C GLY A 50 -8.81 -13.88 18.27
N LEU A 51 -7.80 -14.20 17.43
CA LEU A 51 -6.39 -14.14 17.81
C LEU A 51 -5.94 -12.72 18.14
N ILE A 52 -6.39 -11.73 17.36
CA ILE A 52 -6.08 -10.31 17.59
C ILE A 52 -6.81 -9.79 18.82
N LYS A 53 -8.11 -10.08 18.97
CA LYS A 53 -8.93 -9.68 20.12
C LYS A 53 -8.31 -10.10 21.45
N GLY A 54 -7.79 -11.32 21.54
CA GLY A 54 -7.12 -11.81 22.76
C GLY A 54 -5.87 -11.04 23.16
N GLN A 55 -5.31 -10.20 22.26
CA GLN A 55 -4.14 -9.36 22.56
C GLN A 55 -4.50 -7.90 22.86
N VAL A 56 -5.46 -7.31 22.13
CA VAL A 56 -5.72 -5.85 22.14
C VAL A 56 -7.18 -5.45 22.44
N GLY A 57 -8.04 -6.42 22.73
CA GLY A 57 -9.44 -6.22 23.09
C GLY A 57 -10.32 -6.07 21.86
N GLU A 58 -11.64 -6.06 22.05
CA GLU A 58 -12.62 -6.02 20.96
C GLU A 58 -12.40 -4.81 20.04
N GLU A 59 -12.44 -3.60 20.59
CA GLU A 59 -12.34 -2.37 19.80
C GLU A 59 -11.00 -2.26 19.06
N GLY A 60 -9.87 -2.59 19.71
CA GLY A 60 -8.56 -2.59 19.06
C GLY A 60 -8.46 -3.64 17.95
N ALA A 61 -9.10 -4.79 18.12
CA ALA A 61 -9.12 -5.84 17.12
C ALA A 61 -10.00 -5.50 15.91
N VAL A 62 -11.17 -4.90 16.13
CA VAL A 62 -12.05 -4.45 15.05
C VAL A 62 -11.32 -3.46 14.14
N GLU A 63 -10.66 -2.46 14.72
CA GLU A 63 -9.91 -1.45 13.98
C GLU A 63 -8.71 -2.07 13.23
N PHE A 64 -7.96 -2.96 13.90
CA PHE A 64 -6.80 -3.59 13.26
C PHE A 64 -7.20 -4.58 12.16
N GLU A 65 -8.28 -5.34 12.33
CA GLU A 65 -8.83 -6.23 11.31
C GLU A 65 -9.35 -5.46 10.10
N ALA A 66 -10.05 -4.33 10.32
CA ALA A 66 -10.49 -3.45 9.23
C ALA A 66 -9.29 -2.88 8.45
N PHE A 67 -8.22 -2.49 9.17
CA PHE A 67 -6.96 -2.08 8.56
C PHE A 67 -6.32 -3.22 7.76
N ILE A 68 -6.23 -4.43 8.32
CA ILE A 68 -5.66 -5.60 7.64
C ILE A 68 -6.42 -5.89 6.35
N ARG A 69 -7.76 -5.92 6.38
CA ARG A 69 -8.58 -6.16 5.18
C ARG A 69 -8.38 -5.09 4.12
N THR A 70 -8.27 -3.83 4.54
CA THR A 70 -7.98 -2.71 3.63
C THR A 70 -6.58 -2.84 3.03
N TYR A 71 -5.59 -3.19 3.86
CA TYR A 71 -4.19 -3.23 3.48
C TYR A 71 -3.79 -4.49 2.71
N GLN A 72 -4.45 -5.64 2.95
CA GLN A 72 -4.25 -6.88 2.16
C GLN A 72 -4.68 -6.72 0.71
N ASN A 73 -5.55 -5.75 0.41
CA ASN A 73 -5.91 -5.40 -0.96
C ASN A 73 -4.89 -4.49 -1.65
N LEU A 74 -3.87 -4.01 -0.94
CA LEU A 74 -2.77 -3.26 -1.53
C LEU A 74 -1.62 -4.22 -1.88
N PRO A 75 -1.24 -4.33 -3.16
CA PRO A 75 -0.03 -5.05 -3.54
C PRO A 75 1.22 -4.35 -2.99
N ASP A 76 2.23 -5.12 -2.57
CA ASP A 76 3.53 -4.57 -2.22
C ASP A 76 4.22 -4.03 -3.48
N LEU A 77 4.94 -2.91 -3.37
CA LEU A 77 5.67 -2.34 -4.50
C LEU A 77 6.81 -3.25 -4.94
N ASP A 78 7.47 -3.93 -4.00
CA ASP A 78 8.56 -4.85 -4.33
C ASP A 78 8.01 -6.05 -5.12
N ASP A 79 6.87 -6.61 -4.70
CA ASP A 79 6.16 -7.65 -5.45
C ASP A 79 5.72 -7.18 -6.85
N ILE A 80 5.32 -5.92 -7.00
CA ILE A 80 5.02 -5.32 -8.31
C ILE A 80 6.27 -5.24 -9.18
N PHE A 81 7.41 -4.83 -8.63
CA PHE A 81 8.65 -4.71 -9.40
C PHE A 81 9.23 -6.07 -9.79
N ASP A 82 9.06 -7.08 -8.94
CA ASP A 82 9.53 -8.45 -9.19
C ASP A 82 8.63 -9.21 -10.17
N ASP A 83 7.30 -9.12 -10.04
CA ASP A 83 6.33 -9.73 -10.94
C ASP A 83 5.23 -8.75 -11.42
N PRO A 84 5.57 -7.81 -12.33
CA PRO A 84 4.63 -6.79 -12.79
C PRO A 84 3.45 -7.34 -13.59
N LYS A 85 3.50 -8.61 -14.04
CA LYS A 85 2.43 -9.24 -14.83
C LYS A 85 1.54 -10.17 -14.00
N GLY A 86 2.08 -10.83 -12.97
CA GLY A 86 1.36 -11.74 -12.11
C GLY A 86 0.80 -11.10 -10.84
N THR A 87 1.39 -10.01 -10.35
CA THR A 87 0.92 -9.35 -9.12
C THR A 87 -0.54 -8.90 -9.27
N PRO A 88 -1.45 -9.22 -8.33
CA PRO A 88 -2.87 -8.90 -8.44
C PRO A 88 -3.14 -7.39 -8.49
N LEU A 89 -4.11 -6.98 -9.31
CA LEU A 89 -4.53 -5.59 -9.38
C LEU A 89 -5.40 -5.21 -8.17
N PRO A 90 -5.17 -4.04 -7.55
CA PRO A 90 -6.09 -3.50 -6.55
C PRO A 90 -7.46 -3.22 -7.17
N LYS A 91 -8.52 -3.44 -6.38
CA LYS A 91 -9.92 -3.26 -6.83
C LYS A 91 -10.52 -1.92 -6.43
N GLU A 92 -10.10 -1.38 -5.29
CA GLU A 92 -10.64 -0.14 -4.75
C GLU A 92 -10.01 1.08 -5.46
N PRO A 93 -10.80 2.09 -5.87
CA PRO A 93 -10.29 3.28 -6.52
C PRO A 93 -9.18 4.00 -5.74
N SER A 94 -9.30 4.06 -4.42
CA SER A 94 -8.29 4.64 -3.53
C SER A 94 -6.98 3.86 -3.56
N ALA A 95 -7.05 2.53 -3.60
CA ALA A 95 -5.87 1.66 -3.69
C ALA A 95 -5.20 1.76 -5.07
N ILE A 96 -5.98 1.83 -6.16
CA ILE A 96 -5.45 2.07 -7.51
C ILE A 96 -4.67 3.38 -7.56
N TYR A 97 -5.23 4.46 -7.03
CA TYR A 97 -4.57 5.76 -6.99
C TYR A 97 -3.30 5.75 -6.14
N ALA A 98 -3.36 5.13 -4.95
CA ALA A 98 -2.21 5.00 -4.06
C ALA A 98 -1.06 4.22 -4.71
N VAL A 99 -1.36 3.09 -5.37
CA VAL A 99 -0.36 2.28 -6.07
C VAL A 99 0.23 3.05 -7.25
N THR A 100 -0.60 3.73 -8.04
CA THR A 100 -0.14 4.56 -9.18
C THR A 100 0.85 5.65 -8.71
N ALA A 101 0.48 6.41 -7.68
CA ALA A 101 1.34 7.45 -7.12
C ALA A 101 2.64 6.87 -6.53
N ALA A 102 2.55 5.72 -5.87
CA ALA A 102 3.70 5.03 -5.30
C ALA A 102 4.66 4.51 -6.39
N LEU A 103 4.14 3.95 -7.48
CA LEU A 103 4.94 3.53 -8.63
C LEU A 103 5.69 4.72 -9.24
N GLY A 104 5.03 5.86 -9.44
CA GLY A 104 5.68 7.08 -9.93
C GLY A 104 6.82 7.53 -9.01
N ARG A 105 6.58 7.53 -7.69
CA ARG A 105 7.56 7.97 -6.68
C ARG A 105 8.76 7.04 -6.51
N HIS A 106 8.55 5.73 -6.62
CA HIS A 106 9.56 4.70 -6.35
C HIS A 106 10.18 4.10 -7.62
N SER A 107 9.75 4.53 -8.79
CA SER A 107 10.39 4.17 -10.06
C SER A 107 11.82 4.69 -10.14
N THR A 108 12.73 3.81 -10.48
CA THR A 108 14.16 4.03 -10.73
C THR A 108 14.51 3.46 -12.09
N ARG A 109 15.72 3.73 -12.59
CA ARG A 109 16.16 3.21 -13.90
C ARG A 109 16.11 1.67 -13.99
N GLN A 110 16.20 0.96 -12.87
CA GLN A 110 16.22 -0.51 -12.84
C GLN A 110 14.82 -1.12 -12.93
N ASN A 111 13.83 -0.51 -12.29
CA ASN A 111 12.46 -1.06 -12.16
C ASN A 111 11.40 -0.30 -12.98
N PHE A 112 11.78 0.76 -13.71
CA PHE A 112 10.83 1.60 -14.44
C PHE A 112 10.02 0.83 -15.50
N GLU A 113 10.62 -0.16 -16.15
CA GLU A 113 9.89 -1.02 -17.09
C GLU A 113 8.80 -1.85 -16.39
N ALA A 114 9.12 -2.39 -15.21
CA ALA A 114 8.16 -3.14 -14.39
C ALA A 114 7.03 -2.22 -13.91
N ALA A 115 7.36 -1.01 -13.46
CA ALA A 115 6.39 -0.01 -13.03
C ALA A 115 5.38 0.33 -14.13
N LEU A 116 5.85 0.63 -15.35
CA LEU A 116 4.99 0.94 -16.49
C LEU A 116 4.19 -0.30 -16.95
N THR A 117 4.80 -1.49 -16.90
CA THR A 117 4.10 -2.74 -17.25
C THR A 117 2.91 -2.98 -16.31
N TYR A 118 3.10 -2.77 -15.01
CA TYR A 118 2.03 -2.91 -14.04
C TYR A 118 0.98 -1.80 -14.18
N ALA A 119 1.40 -0.54 -14.34
CA ALA A 119 0.49 0.59 -14.51
C ALA A 119 -0.39 0.45 -15.77
N ALA A 120 0.16 -0.08 -16.86
CA ALA A 120 -0.60 -0.40 -18.08
C ALA A 120 -1.72 -1.42 -17.84
N ARG A 121 -1.56 -2.34 -16.88
CA ARG A 121 -2.62 -3.30 -16.49
C ARG A 121 -3.75 -2.64 -15.73
N LEU A 122 -3.47 -1.55 -14.98
CA LEU A 122 -4.50 -0.74 -14.32
C LEU A 122 -5.31 0.08 -15.34
N GLY A 123 -4.65 0.52 -16.40
CA GLY A 123 -5.26 1.25 -17.51
C GLY A 123 -4.32 2.30 -18.11
N PRO A 124 -4.63 2.80 -19.32
CA PRO A 124 -3.75 3.74 -20.04
C PRO A 124 -3.52 5.03 -19.26
N ASP A 125 -4.55 5.58 -18.61
CA ASP A 125 -4.43 6.82 -17.82
C ASP A 125 -3.46 6.66 -16.64
N TYR A 126 -3.50 5.52 -15.95
CA TYR A 126 -2.62 5.23 -14.83
C TYR A 126 -1.17 5.00 -15.29
N GLU A 127 -0.97 4.39 -16.46
CA GLU A 127 0.36 4.28 -17.09
C GLU A 127 0.94 5.68 -17.39
N ILE A 128 0.13 6.57 -17.97
CA ILE A 128 0.53 7.94 -18.29
C ILE A 128 0.91 8.69 -17.01
N VAL A 129 0.05 8.69 -15.99
CA VAL A 129 0.32 9.37 -14.71
C VAL A 129 1.60 8.82 -14.07
N THR A 130 1.76 7.50 -14.02
CA THR A 130 2.97 6.86 -13.48
C THR A 130 4.23 7.31 -14.23
N CYS A 131 4.17 7.34 -15.57
CA CYS A 131 5.29 7.77 -16.40
C CYS A 131 5.63 9.26 -16.16
N MET A 132 4.62 10.12 -16.10
CA MET A 132 4.80 11.56 -15.88
C MET A 132 5.38 11.84 -14.50
N ASP A 133 4.82 11.25 -13.44
CA ASP A 133 5.32 11.44 -12.07
C ASP A 133 6.76 10.96 -11.92
N ALA A 134 7.10 9.80 -12.49
CA ALA A 134 8.45 9.25 -12.44
C ALA A 134 9.45 10.12 -13.19
N THR A 135 9.11 10.59 -14.40
CA THR A 135 10.03 11.38 -15.24
C THR A 135 10.15 12.83 -14.80
N ASN A 136 9.11 13.41 -14.18
CA ASN A 136 9.18 14.70 -13.51
C ASN A 136 10.11 14.63 -12.28
N ARG A 137 10.07 13.52 -11.54
CA ARG A 137 10.96 13.27 -10.39
C ARG A 137 12.41 13.03 -10.83
N ASP A 138 12.60 12.28 -11.91
CA ASP A 138 13.90 11.84 -12.41
C ASP A 138 13.94 11.86 -13.94
N GLU A 139 14.44 12.97 -14.48
CA GLU A 139 14.54 13.18 -15.92
C GLU A 139 15.42 12.13 -16.61
N SER A 140 16.31 11.44 -15.88
CA SER A 140 17.17 10.40 -16.46
C SER A 140 16.38 9.19 -16.97
N LEU A 141 15.13 9.01 -16.50
CA LEU A 141 14.21 7.95 -16.92
C LEU A 141 13.72 8.16 -18.36
N THR A 142 13.70 9.40 -18.87
CA THR A 142 13.33 9.71 -20.27
C THR A 142 14.28 9.07 -21.29
N LYS A 143 15.52 8.75 -20.87
CA LYS A 143 16.53 8.09 -21.70
C LYS A 143 16.45 6.57 -21.66
N SER A 144 15.52 6.00 -20.89
CA SER A 144 15.35 4.56 -20.76
C SER A 144 14.64 3.97 -21.98
N LYS A 145 14.91 2.68 -22.27
CA LYS A 145 14.16 1.94 -23.31
C LYS A 145 12.66 1.87 -22.97
N ALA A 146 12.33 1.78 -21.68
CA ALA A 146 10.95 1.74 -21.20
C ALA A 146 10.18 3.00 -21.59
N TYR A 147 10.78 4.18 -21.42
CA TYR A 147 10.18 5.45 -21.84
C TYR A 147 9.97 5.53 -23.35
N ILE A 148 10.95 5.10 -24.15
CA ILE A 148 10.82 5.08 -25.61
C ILE A 148 9.68 4.16 -26.05
N SER A 149 9.53 2.99 -25.40
CA SER A 149 8.41 2.08 -25.64
C SER A 149 7.07 2.70 -25.23
N PHE A 150 7.03 3.43 -24.11
CA PHE A 150 5.85 4.16 -23.65
C PHE A 150 5.39 5.21 -24.66
N VAL A 151 6.30 6.08 -25.13
CA VAL A 151 5.99 7.14 -26.11
C VAL A 151 5.44 6.56 -27.42
N LYS A 152 5.93 5.39 -27.84
CA LYS A 152 5.39 4.69 -29.01
C LYS A 152 3.97 4.17 -28.81
N ARG A 153 3.60 3.80 -27.59
CA ARG A 153 2.23 3.35 -27.24
C ARG A 153 1.25 4.51 -27.10
N HIS A 154 1.74 5.67 -26.68
CA HIS A 154 0.96 6.87 -26.38
C HIS A 154 1.43 8.07 -27.25
N PRO A 155 1.24 8.02 -28.58
CA PRO A 155 1.78 9.03 -29.50
C PRO A 155 1.11 10.42 -29.39
N ASP A 156 -0.10 10.46 -28.85
CA ASP A 156 -0.97 11.62 -28.63
C ASP A 156 -0.71 12.33 -27.31
N VAL A 157 0.00 11.68 -26.37
CA VAL A 157 0.47 12.33 -25.15
C VAL A 157 1.58 13.31 -25.55
N GLN A 158 1.20 14.57 -25.76
CA GLN A 158 2.16 15.66 -25.85
C GLN A 158 2.87 15.77 -24.50
N ILE A 159 4.08 15.24 -24.43
CA ILE A 159 4.98 15.40 -23.29
C ILE A 159 5.53 16.83 -23.35
N GLY A 160 4.63 17.79 -23.14
CA GLY A 160 4.96 19.18 -22.93
C GLY A 160 5.67 19.26 -21.60
N ARG A 161 6.98 19.52 -21.63
CA ARG A 161 7.62 20.25 -20.53
C ARG A 161 6.72 21.45 -20.25
N LEU A 162 6.11 21.48 -19.06
CA LEU A 162 5.75 22.74 -18.43
C LEU A 162 7.08 23.45 -18.15
N ALA A 163 7.62 24.08 -19.19
CA ALA A 163 8.51 25.19 -19.06
C ALA A 163 7.63 26.40 -18.71
N ALA A 164 7.49 26.64 -17.41
CA ALA A 164 7.18 27.94 -16.83
C ALA A 164 7.70 27.94 -15.39
#